data_AF-A0A846NP65-F1
#
_entry.id   AF-A0A846NP65-F1
#
_cell.length_a   1.000
_cell.length_b   1.000
_cell.length_c   1.000
_cell.angle_alpha   90.00
_cell.angle_beta   90.00
_cell.angle_gamma   90.00
#
_symmetry.space_group_name_H-M   'P 1'
#
loop_
_entity.id
_entity.type
_entity.pdbx_description
1 polymer ?
#
loop_
_entity_poly.entity_id
_entity_poly.type
_entity_poly.pdbx_seq_one_letter_code
_entity_poly.pdbx_strand_id
1 'polypeptide(L)'
;MASTLSSGSSVAKVIRHYQSLFTLSTLSNHLLIYYLLSFLSIVTLKAFLLPFLPYVLFSLGVLLFPFSDYFLVNLFEDEKLFTLRRILALNTTSLLLLFTPIFLISLLSADRGLFLFGLFLGLGFSSSIRLVVYVSLIRGTTLRRLLIALYTTVLLLLSLMGSNVLVISLNLFLPMCIFIFASLLYLHLVNRLPIEIPGLSTFSLVRAYTHSWVLDAPEELDRIFERISMKRELTVDQVYVKSKGSSFTLWAPHFHFGPLKNVGSSLFPSLLKRIAYRTLGQPAIVFHTAKSHVYNLSSNHESRRVINELLGFPLPSDLSSTISRLVRISHGGATASACAFGDTVLLALSYEEMEDIPEEIAKGLREEGKKMGFEEVIVVDAHNSLSGMSEEFKQEELEELHFVGVQCLKSLREKPQGPFEAALVSSKPVDMGIDDGMGSGGVAVFMWKVFGEKYAFVVMDANNLSPGLRHRVLAELRGLQIESEVITTDTHEVTARRVVARGYVVLGETGINDSFLLSLRFTCCLAASSLKKSKIGHTKSVVSAHIFGRDGLTTLTTLTEKAFSRARAYAFIHYGLALLSSLFLLL
;
A
#
# COMPACT_ATOMS: atom_id res chain seq x y z
N MET A 1 12.34 -30.34 -10.26
CA MET A 1 11.62 -29.17 -10.79
C MET A 1 10.39 -28.90 -9.92
N ALA A 2 10.62 -28.48 -8.67
CA ALA A 2 9.58 -28.12 -7.71
C ALA A 2 10.19 -27.04 -6.79
N SER A 3 10.12 -25.78 -7.21
CA SER A 3 10.53 -24.62 -6.37
C SER A 3 9.95 -23.28 -6.85
N THR A 4 8.87 -23.29 -7.64
CA THR A 4 8.07 -22.09 -7.98
C THR A 4 6.89 -21.89 -7.01
N LEU A 5 7.07 -22.26 -5.73
CA LEU A 5 6.08 -22.01 -4.69
C LEU A 5 5.98 -20.50 -4.38
N SER A 6 4.91 -19.91 -4.93
CA SER A 6 4.03 -18.85 -4.41
C SER A 6 4.64 -17.53 -3.91
N SER A 7 5.14 -16.73 -4.85
CA SER A 7 5.29 -15.28 -4.62
C SER A 7 3.97 -14.60 -4.24
N GLY A 8 2.83 -15.08 -4.79
CA GLY A 8 1.48 -14.63 -4.43
C GLY A 8 1.14 -14.84 -2.96
N SER A 9 1.42 -16.03 -2.40
CA SER A 9 1.20 -16.30 -0.97
C SER A 9 1.97 -15.34 -0.05
N SER A 10 3.19 -14.93 -0.43
CA SER A 10 4.04 -14.04 0.36
C SER A 10 3.51 -12.60 0.38
N VAL A 11 2.95 -12.13 -0.74
CA VAL A 11 2.31 -10.81 -0.82
C VAL A 11 0.94 -10.79 -0.14
N ALA A 12 0.13 -11.84 -0.29
CA ALA A 12 -1.12 -11.98 0.44
C ALA A 12 -0.93 -11.92 1.98
N LYS A 13 0.22 -12.41 2.47
CA LYS A 13 0.61 -12.27 3.89
C LYS A 13 0.93 -10.83 4.28
N VAL A 14 1.69 -10.10 3.46
CA VAL A 14 1.96 -8.67 3.68
C VAL A 14 0.65 -7.88 3.73
N ILE A 15 -0.27 -8.19 2.80
CA ILE A 15 -1.58 -7.54 2.69
C ILE A 15 -2.45 -7.81 3.93
N ARG A 16 -2.41 -9.01 4.52
CA ARG A 16 -3.13 -9.33 5.78
C ARG A 16 -2.75 -8.39 6.92
N HIS A 17 -1.52 -7.88 6.97
CA HIS A 17 -1.12 -6.93 8.01
C HIS A 17 -1.72 -5.53 7.81
N TYR A 18 -2.21 -5.18 6.62
CA TYR A 18 -2.95 -3.93 6.44
C TYR A 18 -4.25 -3.90 7.26
N GLN A 19 -4.80 -5.05 7.65
CA GLN A 19 -5.92 -5.14 8.59
C GLN A 19 -5.60 -4.63 10.00
N SER A 20 -4.31 -4.66 10.37
CA SER A 20 -3.84 -4.18 11.68
C SER A 20 -3.58 -2.67 11.70
N LEU A 21 -3.65 -2.00 10.55
CA LEU A 21 -3.60 -0.56 10.47
C LEU A 21 -4.84 0.04 11.13
N PHE A 22 -4.71 1.27 11.63
CA PHE A 22 -5.79 1.97 12.29
C PHE A 22 -5.79 3.44 11.89
N THR A 23 -6.95 4.08 12.05
CA THR A 23 -7.09 5.52 11.89
C THR A 23 -7.30 6.17 13.25
N LEU A 24 -6.77 7.38 13.41
CA LEU A 24 -7.01 8.17 14.62
C LEU A 24 -8.26 9.04 14.43
N SER A 25 -9.04 9.16 15.51
CA SER A 25 -10.16 10.10 15.61
C SER A 25 -9.73 11.55 15.35
N THR A 26 -10.70 12.46 15.20
CA THR A 26 -10.45 13.88 14.90
C THR A 26 -9.67 14.57 16.02
N LEU A 27 -9.00 15.67 15.69
CA LEU A 27 -8.27 16.48 16.68
C LEU A 27 -9.19 16.94 17.82
N SER A 28 -10.39 17.41 17.48
CA SER A 28 -11.38 17.88 18.45
C SER A 28 -11.83 16.76 19.41
N ASN A 29 -12.00 15.54 18.90
CA ASN A 29 -12.34 14.39 19.74
C ASN A 29 -11.21 14.04 20.71
N HIS A 30 -9.96 14.02 20.24
CA HIS A 30 -8.81 13.77 21.11
C HIS A 30 -8.62 14.87 22.16
N LEU A 31 -8.82 16.14 21.80
CA LEU A 31 -8.80 17.25 22.76
C LEU A 31 -9.86 17.07 23.84
N LEU A 32 -11.11 16.83 23.44
CA LEU A 32 -12.23 16.63 24.38
C LEU A 32 -11.96 15.46 25.33
N ILE A 33 -11.59 14.29 24.79
CA ILE A 33 -11.31 13.09 25.57
C ILE A 33 -10.13 13.34 26.52
N TYR A 34 -9.06 13.94 26.03
CA TYR A 34 -7.87 14.22 26.83
C TYR A 34 -8.17 15.12 28.02
N TYR A 35 -8.89 16.22 27.82
CA TYR A 35 -9.20 17.16 28.91
C TYR A 35 -10.26 16.63 29.86
N LEU A 36 -11.21 15.83 29.38
CA LEU A 36 -12.15 15.11 30.25
C LEU A 36 -11.43 14.09 31.14
N LEU A 37 -10.52 13.30 30.55
CA LEU A 37 -9.68 12.37 31.32
C LEU A 37 -8.75 13.11 32.27
N SER A 38 -8.16 14.22 31.86
CA SER A 38 -7.31 15.06 32.71
C SER A 38 -8.09 15.60 33.90
N PHE A 39 -9.32 16.09 33.69
CA PHE A 39 -10.18 16.54 34.77
C PHE A 39 -10.50 15.42 35.76
N LEU A 40 -10.94 14.25 35.27
CA LEU A 40 -11.23 13.09 36.11
C LEU A 40 -9.99 12.64 36.90
N SER A 41 -8.83 12.64 36.25
CA SER A 41 -7.52 12.32 36.82
C SER A 41 -7.15 13.27 37.96
N ILE A 42 -7.33 14.58 37.76
CA ILE A 42 -7.06 15.63 38.76
C ILE A 42 -8.01 15.50 39.95
N VAL A 43 -9.30 15.22 39.72
CA VAL A 43 -10.27 15.00 40.80
C VAL A 43 -9.90 13.77 41.62
N THR A 44 -9.59 12.66 40.96
CA THR A 44 -9.14 11.41 41.59
C THR A 44 -7.87 11.67 42.42
N LEU A 45 -6.92 12.43 41.87
CA LEU A 45 -5.68 12.78 42.56
C LEU A 45 -5.91 13.60 43.84
N LYS A 46 -6.87 14.53 43.82
CA LYS A 46 -7.24 15.36 44.99
C LYS A 46 -7.78 14.50 46.13
N ALA A 47 -8.52 13.44 45.82
CA ALA A 47 -9.06 12.51 46.81
C ALA A 47 -7.95 11.79 47.61
N PHE A 48 -6.71 11.72 47.08
CA PHE A 48 -5.55 11.14 47.78
C PHE A 48 -4.83 12.11 48.74
N LEU A 49 -5.44 13.26 49.05
CA LEU A 49 -4.95 14.21 50.05
C LEU A 49 -3.48 14.63 49.82
N LEU A 50 -3.06 14.77 48.55
CA LEU A 50 -1.76 15.37 48.26
C LEU A 50 -1.71 16.79 48.83
N PRO A 51 -0.56 17.23 49.37
CA PRO A 51 -0.39 18.63 49.77
C PRO A 51 -0.64 19.56 48.58
N PHE A 52 -1.10 20.78 48.87
CA PHE A 52 -1.58 21.74 47.86
C PHE A 52 -0.59 21.96 46.71
N LEU A 53 0.68 22.21 47.01
CA LEU A 53 1.69 22.50 45.99
C LEU A 53 2.00 21.30 45.06
N PRO A 54 2.32 20.09 45.56
CA PRO A 54 2.43 18.87 44.75
C PRO A 54 1.21 18.59 43.87
N TYR A 55 0.01 18.76 44.43
CA TYR A 55 -1.24 18.58 43.69
C TYR A 55 -1.36 19.55 42.50
N VAL A 56 -1.08 20.84 42.72
CA VAL A 56 -1.12 21.87 41.66
C VAL A 56 -0.07 21.60 40.59
N LEU A 57 1.17 21.27 40.97
CA LEU A 57 2.25 20.99 40.02
C LEU A 57 1.97 19.77 39.15
N PHE A 58 1.48 18.67 39.76
CA PHE A 58 1.09 17.46 39.02
C PHE A 58 -0.05 17.77 38.04
N SER A 59 -1.08 18.48 38.51
CA SER A 59 -2.25 18.85 37.69
C SER A 59 -1.85 19.72 36.51
N LEU A 60 -0.97 20.71 36.73
CA LEU A 60 -0.45 21.57 35.67
C LEU A 60 0.36 20.77 34.66
N GLY A 61 1.19 19.83 35.11
CA GLY A 61 1.93 18.91 34.24
C GLY A 61 1.00 18.14 33.31
N VAL A 62 -0.01 17.46 33.87
CA VAL A 62 -1.01 16.70 33.10
C VAL A 62 -1.70 17.59 32.06
N LEU A 63 -2.09 18.82 32.39
CA LEU A 63 -2.77 19.70 31.44
C LEU A 63 -1.86 20.19 30.29
N LEU A 64 -0.56 20.31 30.53
CA LEU A 64 0.39 20.90 29.58
C LEU A 64 1.18 19.88 28.74
N PHE A 65 1.20 18.59 29.12
CA PHE A 65 2.03 17.58 28.46
C PHE A 65 1.84 17.43 26.94
N PRO A 66 0.63 17.50 26.36
CA PRO A 66 0.49 17.39 24.91
C PRO A 66 1.19 18.53 24.17
N PHE A 67 1.19 19.74 24.73
CA PHE A 67 1.85 20.89 24.13
C PHE A 67 3.36 20.84 24.32
N SER A 68 3.85 20.42 25.50
CA SER A 68 5.28 20.25 25.71
C SER A 68 5.85 19.12 24.87
N ASP A 69 5.13 18.00 24.71
CA ASP A 69 5.50 16.92 23.78
C ASP A 69 5.54 17.44 22.35
N TYR A 70 4.52 18.19 21.92
CA TYR A 70 4.50 18.79 20.59
C TYR A 70 5.71 19.69 20.36
N PHE A 71 6.03 20.57 21.30
CA PHE A 71 7.20 21.44 21.19
C PHE A 71 8.51 20.64 21.14
N LEU A 72 8.72 19.71 22.09
CA LEU A 72 9.94 18.91 22.18
C LEU A 72 10.12 18.02 20.96
N VAL A 73 9.09 17.32 20.51
CA VAL A 73 9.21 16.43 19.34
C VAL A 73 9.44 17.25 18.08
N ASN A 74 8.77 18.38 17.86
CA ASN A 74 9.03 19.22 16.67
C ASN A 74 10.40 19.93 16.70
N LEU A 75 10.98 20.16 17.89
CA LEU A 75 12.38 20.60 18.00
C LEU A 75 13.34 19.50 17.51
N PHE A 76 12.89 18.25 17.54
CA PHE A 76 13.73 17.07 17.38
C PHE A 76 13.33 16.16 16.20
N GLU A 77 12.29 16.47 15.44
CA GLU A 77 11.85 15.63 14.34
C GLU A 77 11.48 16.53 13.18
N ASP A 78 12.33 16.52 12.14
CA ASP A 78 12.14 17.37 10.97
C ASP A 78 10.95 16.89 10.12
N GLU A 79 10.64 15.60 10.18
CA GLU A 79 9.52 15.01 9.46
C GLU A 79 8.28 15.06 10.36
N LYS A 80 7.18 15.64 9.84
CA LYS A 80 5.92 15.91 10.56
C LYS A 80 5.13 14.64 10.94
N LEU A 81 5.80 13.56 11.33
CA LEU A 81 5.21 12.32 11.82
C LEU A 81 4.38 12.58 13.07
N PHE A 82 4.87 13.37 14.01
CA PHE A 82 4.19 13.66 15.27
C PHE A 82 3.37 14.96 15.19
N THR A 83 2.26 14.92 14.45
CA THR A 83 1.27 16.02 14.47
C THR A 83 0.62 16.16 15.84
N LEU A 84 0.08 17.34 16.16
CA LEU A 84 -0.64 17.58 17.42
C LEU A 84 -1.73 16.52 17.67
N ARG A 85 -2.43 16.08 16.63
CA ARG A 85 -3.43 14.99 16.70
C ARG A 85 -2.82 13.67 17.20
N ARG A 86 -1.67 13.28 16.67
CA ARG A 86 -0.99 12.02 17.03
C ARG A 86 -0.38 12.09 18.43
N ILE A 87 0.17 13.25 18.80
CA ILE A 87 0.71 13.50 20.14
C ILE A 87 -0.40 13.49 21.19
N LEU A 88 -1.55 14.12 20.91
CA LEU A 88 -2.72 14.06 21.79
C LEU A 88 -3.24 12.63 21.94
N ALA A 89 -3.29 11.85 20.86
CA ALA A 89 -3.67 10.44 20.95
C ALA A 89 -2.71 9.65 21.86
N LEU A 90 -1.40 9.83 21.70
CA LEU A 90 -0.40 9.19 22.56
C LEU A 90 -0.52 9.63 24.02
N ASN A 91 -0.69 10.93 24.28
CA ASN A 91 -0.87 11.46 25.63
C ASN A 91 -2.18 10.98 26.27
N THR A 92 -3.25 10.85 25.49
CA THR A 92 -4.53 10.28 25.93
C THR A 92 -4.36 8.82 26.35
N THR A 93 -3.71 8.00 25.53
CA THR A 93 -3.42 6.60 25.87
C THR A 93 -2.51 6.50 27.10
N SER A 94 -1.47 7.34 27.17
CA SER A 94 -0.53 7.37 28.30
C SER A 94 -1.24 7.76 29.60
N LEU A 95 -2.13 8.76 29.55
CA LEU A 95 -2.93 9.20 30.69
C LEU A 95 -3.93 8.13 31.15
N LEU A 96 -4.60 7.46 30.20
CA LEU A 96 -5.51 6.35 30.51
C LEU A 96 -4.75 5.22 31.22
N LEU A 97 -3.57 4.84 30.72
CA LEU A 97 -2.72 3.82 31.33
C LEU A 97 -2.17 4.23 32.70
N LEU A 98 -1.89 5.52 32.92
CA LEU A 98 -1.48 6.06 34.21
C LEU A 98 -2.59 5.93 35.26
N PHE A 99 -3.81 6.30 34.91
CA PHE A 99 -4.91 6.38 35.88
C PHE A 99 -5.72 5.09 36.04
N THR A 100 -5.62 4.13 35.11
CA THR A 100 -6.35 2.86 35.22
C THR A 100 -6.01 2.08 36.49
N PRO A 101 -4.72 1.85 36.87
CA PRO A 101 -4.41 1.12 38.11
C PRO A 101 -4.88 1.88 39.35
N ILE A 102 -4.74 3.21 39.35
CA ILE A 102 -5.18 4.09 40.44
C ILE A 102 -6.69 3.95 40.66
N PHE A 103 -7.46 4.02 39.57
CA PHE A 103 -8.92 3.90 39.59
C PHE A 103 -9.36 2.51 40.05
N LEU A 104 -8.74 1.44 39.56
CA LEU A 104 -9.07 0.07 39.97
C LEU A 104 -8.79 -0.15 41.46
N ILE A 105 -7.66 0.35 41.97
CA ILE A 105 -7.33 0.26 43.39
C ILE A 105 -8.31 1.10 44.24
N SER A 106 -8.79 2.25 43.75
CA SER A 106 -9.76 3.08 44.50
C SER A 106 -11.14 2.48 44.63
N LEU A 107 -11.49 1.54 43.76
CA LEU A 107 -12.71 0.75 43.91
C LEU A 107 -12.58 -0.34 44.99
N LEU A 108 -11.35 -0.78 45.28
CA LEU A 108 -11.08 -1.95 46.13
C LEU A 108 -10.60 -1.59 47.54
N SER A 109 -9.88 -0.49 47.70
CA SER A 109 -9.28 -0.10 48.98
C SER A 109 -9.19 1.42 49.12
N ALA A 110 -9.24 1.90 50.37
CA ALA A 110 -8.95 3.29 50.73
C ALA A 110 -7.51 3.46 51.28
N ASP A 111 -6.68 2.41 51.23
CA ASP A 111 -5.32 2.44 51.76
C ASP A 111 -4.38 3.33 50.92
N ARG A 112 -3.70 4.26 51.61
CA ARG A 112 -2.79 5.23 50.98
C ARG A 112 -1.58 4.56 50.33
N GLY A 113 -1.06 3.47 50.90
CA GLY A 113 0.06 2.72 50.34
C GLY A 113 -0.30 2.06 49.02
N LEU A 114 -1.45 1.39 48.96
CA LEU A 114 -1.99 0.79 47.74
C LEU A 114 -2.25 1.84 46.65
N PHE A 115 -2.73 3.03 47.02
CA PHE A 115 -2.88 4.11 46.04
C PHE A 115 -1.58 4.57 45.42
N LEU A 116 -0.55 4.73 46.24
CA LEU A 116 0.78 5.10 45.77
C LEU A 116 1.39 3.99 44.92
N PHE A 117 1.19 2.72 45.30
CA PHE A 117 1.54 1.58 44.46
C PHE A 117 0.86 1.67 43.09
N GLY A 118 -0.45 1.95 43.06
CA GLY A 118 -1.22 2.17 41.83
C GLY A 118 -0.68 3.32 40.98
N LEU A 119 -0.29 4.43 41.61
CA LEU A 119 0.31 5.58 40.93
C LEU A 119 1.64 5.21 40.26
N PHE A 120 2.56 4.55 40.98
CA PHE A 120 3.85 4.14 40.41
C PHE A 120 3.70 3.05 39.35
N LEU A 121 2.77 2.11 39.53
CA LEU A 121 2.41 1.12 38.52
C LEU A 121 1.88 1.81 37.25
N GLY A 122 0.98 2.79 37.40
CA GLY A 122 0.48 3.61 36.32
C GLY A 122 1.56 4.43 35.62
N LEU A 123 2.48 5.04 36.36
CA LEU A 123 3.65 5.75 35.82
C LEU A 123 4.53 4.79 35.01
N GLY A 124 4.68 3.54 35.46
CA GLY A 124 5.33 2.46 34.73
C GLY A 124 4.65 2.16 33.39
N PHE A 125 3.33 1.95 33.37
CA PHE A 125 2.58 1.73 32.12
C PHE A 125 2.66 2.92 31.15
N SER A 126 2.45 4.14 31.65
CA SER A 126 2.55 5.38 30.87
C SER A 126 3.95 5.56 30.28
N SER A 127 5.00 5.36 31.07
CA SER A 127 6.40 5.44 30.59
C SER A 127 6.69 4.37 29.53
N SER A 128 6.11 3.19 29.68
CA SER A 128 6.33 2.06 28.78
C SER A 128 5.82 2.34 27.37
N ILE A 129 4.57 2.83 27.22
CA ILE A 129 4.02 3.14 25.90
C ILE A 129 4.79 4.29 25.23
N ARG A 130 5.21 5.31 26.00
CA ARG A 130 6.01 6.43 25.49
C ARG A 130 7.39 5.98 25.04
N LEU A 131 8.05 5.12 25.81
CA LEU A 131 9.32 4.49 25.42
C LEU A 131 9.16 3.72 24.11
N VAL A 132 8.15 2.86 24.00
CA VAL A 132 7.93 2.06 22.78
C VAL A 132 7.75 2.95 21.56
N VAL A 133 6.88 3.96 21.63
CA VAL A 133 6.57 4.84 20.50
C VAL A 133 7.75 5.74 20.15
N TYR A 134 8.33 6.45 21.13
CA TYR A 134 9.37 7.43 20.83
C TYR A 134 10.72 6.78 20.51
N VAL A 135 11.09 5.67 21.15
CA VAL A 135 12.38 5.01 20.85
C VAL A 135 12.36 4.32 19.49
N SER A 136 11.22 3.79 19.05
CA SER A 136 11.10 3.15 17.73
C SER A 136 11.00 4.18 16.60
N LEU A 137 10.20 5.24 16.77
CA LEU A 137 9.87 6.16 15.68
C LEU A 137 10.79 7.39 15.60
N ILE A 138 11.25 7.97 16.71
CA ILE A 138 12.02 9.22 16.67
C ILE A 138 13.43 9.03 16.10
N ARG A 139 13.88 9.93 15.22
CA ARG A 139 15.28 10.01 14.76
C ARG A 139 16.22 10.62 15.81
N GLY A 140 17.48 10.16 15.84
CA GLY A 140 18.53 10.76 16.68
C GLY A 140 19.26 9.75 17.58
N THR A 141 19.96 10.25 18.60
CA THR A 141 20.71 9.41 19.55
C THR A 141 19.80 8.70 20.53
N THR A 142 20.24 7.56 21.08
CA THR A 142 19.48 6.81 22.10
C THR A 142 19.16 7.68 23.30
N LEU A 143 20.11 8.51 23.76
CA LEU A 143 19.89 9.42 24.88
C LEU A 143 18.73 10.37 24.63
N ARG A 144 18.69 11.01 23.45
CA ARG A 144 17.62 11.95 23.09
C ARG A 144 16.25 11.27 23.07
N ARG A 145 16.15 10.07 22.49
CA ARG A 145 14.90 9.30 22.47
C ARG A 145 14.41 8.96 23.87
N LEU A 146 15.32 8.59 24.76
CA LEU A 146 15.00 8.30 26.16
C LEU A 146 14.56 9.54 26.92
N LEU A 147 15.23 10.69 26.72
CA LEU A 147 14.86 11.96 27.34
C LEU A 147 13.43 12.37 26.95
N ILE A 148 13.10 12.35 25.65
CA ILE A 148 11.75 12.68 25.17
C ILE A 148 10.71 11.68 25.72
N ALA A 149 11.05 10.40 25.82
CA ALA A 149 10.13 9.39 26.35
C ALA A 149 9.85 9.52 27.85
N LEU A 150 10.86 9.93 28.64
CA LEU A 150 10.80 9.86 30.10
C LEU A 150 10.69 11.21 30.80
N TYR A 151 10.85 12.35 30.12
CA TYR A 151 10.84 13.66 30.79
C TYR A 151 9.53 13.93 31.54
N THR A 152 8.38 13.51 30.99
CA THR A 152 7.09 13.67 31.68
C THR A 152 7.02 12.87 32.96
N THR A 153 7.50 11.62 32.95
CA THR A 153 7.63 10.79 34.15
C THR A 153 8.53 11.47 35.18
N VAL A 154 9.68 12.00 34.76
CA VAL A 154 10.59 12.74 35.64
C VAL A 154 9.90 13.99 36.23
N LEU A 155 9.22 14.80 35.42
CA LEU A 155 8.50 15.99 35.90
C LEU A 155 7.39 15.64 36.89
N LEU A 156 6.64 14.56 36.65
CA LEU A 156 5.64 14.08 37.60
C LEU A 156 6.28 13.61 38.90
N LEU A 157 7.40 12.87 38.85
CA LEU A 157 8.14 12.49 40.05
C LEU A 157 8.65 13.70 40.85
N LEU A 158 9.22 14.70 40.16
CA LEU A 158 9.67 15.95 40.78
C LEU A 158 8.51 16.69 41.46
N SER A 159 7.32 16.70 40.85
CA SER A 159 6.12 17.32 41.45
C SER A 159 5.72 16.67 42.79
N LEU A 160 6.06 15.39 42.99
CA LEU A 160 5.78 14.65 44.21
C LEU A 160 6.86 14.84 45.30
N MET A 161 8.03 15.41 44.97
CA MET A 161 9.15 15.60 45.92
C MET A 161 8.86 16.51 47.11
N GLY A 162 7.92 17.44 46.97
CA GLY A 162 7.47 18.31 48.07
C GLY A 162 6.50 17.64 49.05
N SER A 163 6.24 16.34 48.93
CA SER A 163 5.31 15.61 49.79
C SER A 163 6.02 14.50 50.56
N ASN A 164 5.50 14.14 51.74
CA ASN A 164 5.96 12.97 52.51
C ASN A 164 5.77 11.63 51.75
N VAL A 165 5.29 11.66 50.50
CA VAL A 165 5.10 10.50 49.62
C VAL A 165 6.43 9.81 49.28
N LEU A 166 7.54 10.55 49.18
CA LEU A 166 8.86 9.98 48.89
C LEU A 166 9.60 9.43 50.11
N VAL A 167 9.12 9.72 51.32
CA VAL A 167 9.61 9.08 52.55
C VAL A 167 9.08 7.63 52.67
N ILE A 168 8.17 7.24 51.78
CA ILE A 168 7.53 5.94 51.77
C ILE A 168 8.38 4.95 50.97
N SER A 169 8.62 3.79 51.61
CA SER A 169 9.37 2.61 51.16
C SER A 169 9.78 2.55 49.68
N LEU A 170 11.07 2.24 49.43
CA LEU A 170 11.64 1.91 48.12
C LEU A 170 10.78 0.89 47.32
N ASN A 171 10.03 0.04 48.01
CA ASN A 171 9.15 -0.97 47.41
C ASN A 171 8.02 -0.37 46.56
N LEU A 172 7.57 0.86 46.84
CA LEU A 172 6.51 1.52 46.05
C LEU A 172 7.00 2.09 44.73
N PHE A 173 8.30 2.41 44.61
CA PHE A 173 8.91 2.89 43.36
C PHE A 173 9.26 1.75 42.41
N LEU A 174 9.42 0.54 42.95
CA LEU A 174 9.92 -0.61 42.23
C LEU A 174 9.03 -1.04 41.05
N PRO A 175 7.68 -1.01 41.10
CA PRO A 175 6.83 -1.27 39.94
C PRO A 175 7.15 -0.40 38.72
N MET A 176 7.34 0.91 38.93
CA MET A 176 7.70 1.84 37.86
C MET A 176 9.03 1.43 37.21
N CYS A 177 10.04 1.14 38.03
CA CYS A 177 11.36 0.71 37.59
C CYS A 177 11.30 -0.62 36.83
N ILE A 178 10.51 -1.59 37.30
CA ILE A 178 10.30 -2.88 36.64
C ILE A 178 9.72 -2.67 35.23
N PHE A 179 8.70 -1.82 35.08
CA PHE A 179 8.07 -1.55 33.78
C PHE A 179 9.00 -0.80 32.81
N ILE A 180 9.77 0.18 33.30
CA ILE A 180 10.77 0.87 32.50
C ILE A 180 11.85 -0.13 32.05
N PHE A 181 12.36 -0.95 32.96
CA PHE A 181 13.35 -1.99 32.63
C PHE A 181 12.81 -3.00 31.61
N ALA A 182 11.59 -3.51 31.82
CA ALA A 182 10.92 -4.41 30.90
C ALA A 182 10.74 -3.80 29.51
N SER A 183 10.42 -2.50 29.44
CA SER A 183 10.31 -1.76 28.17
C SER A 183 11.66 -1.60 27.47
N LEU A 184 12.73 -1.28 28.21
CA LEU A 184 14.07 -1.17 27.65
C LEU A 184 14.58 -2.52 27.13
N LEU A 185 14.31 -3.61 27.88
CA LEU A 185 14.63 -4.96 27.47
C LEU A 185 13.82 -5.37 26.23
N TYR A 186 12.51 -5.12 26.23
CA TYR A 186 11.64 -5.33 25.08
C TYR A 186 12.17 -4.61 23.83
N LEU A 187 12.46 -3.31 23.96
CA LEU A 187 13.00 -2.50 22.88
C LEU A 187 14.35 -3.04 22.37
N HIS A 188 15.22 -3.48 23.27
CA HIS A 188 16.51 -4.09 22.92
C HIS A 188 16.33 -5.38 22.11
N LEU A 189 15.46 -6.29 22.57
CA LEU A 189 15.20 -7.56 21.92
C LEU A 189 14.53 -7.39 20.56
N VAL A 190 13.54 -6.50 20.46
CA VAL A 190 12.87 -6.20 19.18
C VAL A 190 13.84 -5.60 18.19
N ASN A 191 14.69 -4.66 18.61
CA ASN A 191 15.64 -4.03 17.69
C ASN A 191 16.71 -5.00 17.15
N ARG A 192 16.97 -6.09 17.89
CA ARG A 192 17.91 -7.17 17.56
C ARG A 192 17.26 -8.36 16.85
N LEU A 193 15.97 -8.28 16.53
CA LEU A 193 15.35 -9.33 15.71
C LEU A 193 16.14 -9.48 14.40
N PRO A 194 16.44 -10.73 13.99
CA PRO A 194 17.23 -10.97 12.79
C PRO A 194 16.45 -10.45 11.58
N ILE A 195 16.93 -9.34 11.02
CA ILE A 195 16.58 -8.89 9.68
C ILE A 195 17.62 -9.49 8.76
N GLU A 196 17.18 -10.00 7.62
CA GLU A 196 18.04 -10.62 6.60
C GLU A 196 18.90 -9.59 5.83
N ILE A 197 19.09 -8.39 6.40
CA ILE A 197 19.81 -7.26 5.82
C ILE A 197 20.90 -6.81 6.80
N PRO A 198 22.19 -7.05 6.49
CA PRO A 198 23.29 -6.62 7.32
C PRO A 198 23.26 -5.11 7.62
N GLY A 199 23.36 -4.76 8.90
CA GLY A 199 23.45 -3.36 9.34
C GLY A 199 22.12 -2.59 9.40
N LEU A 200 20.99 -3.22 9.06
CA LEU A 200 19.67 -2.60 9.22
C LEU A 200 19.03 -3.00 10.56
N SER A 201 18.56 -2.00 11.31
CA SER A 201 17.86 -2.23 12.58
C SER A 201 16.34 -2.38 12.38
N THR A 202 15.67 -3.12 13.26
CA THR A 202 14.20 -3.32 13.13
C THR A 202 13.47 -1.99 13.23
N PHE A 203 13.93 -1.08 14.08
CA PHE A 203 13.33 0.25 14.20
C PHE A 203 13.57 1.14 12.98
N SER A 204 14.72 1.02 12.30
CA SER A 204 14.93 1.73 11.03
C SER A 204 13.87 1.33 10.00
N LEU A 205 13.59 0.03 9.92
CA LEU A 205 12.63 -0.50 8.97
C LEU A 205 11.17 -0.18 9.35
N VAL A 206 10.81 -0.28 10.65
CA VAL A 206 9.50 0.15 11.16
C VAL A 206 9.26 1.64 10.91
N ARG A 207 10.29 2.48 11.11
CA ARG A 207 10.23 3.91 10.82
C ARG A 207 10.01 4.17 9.33
N ALA A 208 10.82 3.56 8.47
CA ALA A 208 10.70 3.70 7.02
C ALA A 208 9.30 3.32 6.52
N TYR A 209 8.76 2.19 7.01
CA TYR A 209 7.39 1.77 6.72
C TYR A 209 6.35 2.77 7.24
N THR A 210 6.53 3.26 8.48
CA THR A 210 5.62 4.27 9.06
C THR A 210 5.63 5.58 8.26
N HIS A 211 6.79 6.03 7.79
CA HIS A 211 6.90 7.24 6.96
C HIS A 211 6.18 7.07 5.62
N SER A 212 6.40 5.94 4.93
CA SER A 212 5.69 5.62 3.68
C SER A 212 4.18 5.56 3.90
N TRP A 213 3.72 4.87 4.93
CA TRP A 213 2.30 4.69 5.20
C TRP A 213 1.61 5.98 5.64
N VAL A 214 2.18 6.69 6.61
CA VAL A 214 1.55 7.80 7.35
C VAL A 214 1.78 9.16 6.69
N LEU A 215 2.93 9.36 6.05
CA LEU A 215 3.35 10.64 5.46
C LEU A 215 3.37 10.62 3.93
N ASP A 216 3.06 9.48 3.30
CA ASP A 216 3.27 9.29 1.86
C ASP A 216 4.73 9.57 1.44
N ALA A 217 5.70 9.29 2.32
CA ALA A 217 7.14 9.51 2.13
C ALA A 217 7.90 8.17 1.99
N PRO A 218 8.04 7.61 0.77
CA PRO A 218 8.60 6.28 0.54
C PRO A 218 10.13 6.23 0.57
N GLU A 219 10.83 7.37 0.65
CA GLU A 219 12.25 7.50 0.33
C GLU A 219 13.15 6.63 1.21
N GLU A 220 12.87 6.53 2.51
CA GLU A 220 13.66 5.71 3.43
C GLU A 220 13.49 4.22 3.12
N LEU A 221 12.28 3.81 2.74
CA LEU A 221 11.95 2.43 2.43
C LEU A 221 12.47 2.02 1.05
N ASP A 222 12.35 2.90 0.05
CA ASP A 222 12.96 2.76 -1.27
C ASP A 222 14.48 2.54 -1.17
N ARG A 223 15.19 3.33 -0.34
CA ARG A 223 16.64 3.15 -0.12
C ARG A 223 16.98 1.79 0.50
N ILE A 224 16.12 1.26 1.37
CA ILE A 224 16.32 -0.08 1.95
C ILE A 224 16.16 -1.14 0.86
N PHE A 225 15.11 -1.05 0.05
CA PHE A 225 14.89 -1.99 -1.05
C PHE A 225 15.96 -1.90 -2.14
N GLU A 226 16.47 -0.72 -2.46
CA GLU A 226 17.61 -0.55 -3.38
C GLU A 226 18.87 -1.28 -2.88
N ARG A 227 19.18 -1.24 -1.58
CA ARG A 227 20.38 -1.89 -1.02
C ARG A 227 20.38 -3.42 -1.16
N ILE A 228 19.20 -4.03 -1.19
CA ILE A 228 19.01 -5.48 -1.30
C ILE A 228 18.47 -5.89 -2.66
N SER A 229 18.34 -4.92 -3.56
CA SER A 229 17.85 -5.15 -4.91
C SER A 229 18.87 -5.91 -5.73
N MET A 230 18.39 -6.50 -6.82
CA MET A 230 19.24 -7.11 -7.83
C MET A 230 19.04 -6.43 -9.18
N LYS A 231 20.15 -6.22 -9.91
CA LYS A 231 20.10 -5.70 -11.27
C LYS A 231 19.62 -6.80 -12.24
N ARG A 232 18.64 -6.47 -13.08
CA ARG A 232 18.11 -7.34 -14.14
C ARG A 232 17.81 -6.54 -15.40
N GLU A 233 17.81 -7.23 -16.53
CA GLU A 233 17.27 -6.69 -17.77
C GLU A 233 15.77 -6.96 -17.79
N LEU A 234 14.99 -5.90 -18.01
CA LEU A 234 13.54 -5.93 -18.09
C LEU A 234 13.13 -5.61 -19.51
N THR A 235 12.18 -6.38 -20.03
CA THR A 235 11.59 -6.15 -21.35
C THR A 235 10.33 -5.32 -21.20
N VAL A 236 10.09 -4.40 -22.14
CA VAL A 236 8.86 -3.64 -22.24
C VAL A 236 8.42 -3.65 -23.70
N ASP A 237 7.23 -4.20 -23.95
CA ASP A 237 6.60 -4.09 -25.26
C ASP A 237 6.02 -2.69 -25.42
N GLN A 238 6.31 -2.06 -26.55
CA GLN A 238 5.78 -0.75 -26.92
C GLN A 238 4.96 -0.89 -28.19
N VAL A 239 3.68 -0.53 -28.12
CA VAL A 239 2.80 -0.42 -29.29
C VAL A 239 2.56 1.05 -29.59
N TYR A 240 3.17 1.53 -30.67
CA TYR A 240 3.06 2.92 -31.09
C TYR A 240 1.98 3.07 -32.15
N VAL A 241 1.05 4.00 -31.93
CA VAL A 241 -0.01 4.32 -32.88
C VAL A 241 0.17 5.75 -33.39
N LYS A 242 0.37 5.88 -34.70
CA LYS A 242 0.49 7.16 -35.41
C LYS A 242 -0.80 7.44 -36.17
N SER A 243 -1.49 8.50 -35.79
CA SER A 243 -2.73 8.97 -36.40
C SER A 243 -2.52 10.32 -37.08
N LYS A 244 -3.47 10.78 -37.89
CA LYS A 244 -3.37 12.11 -38.54
C LYS A 244 -3.35 13.24 -37.50
N GLY A 245 -2.17 13.83 -37.26
CA GLY A 245 -1.98 14.94 -36.34
C GLY A 245 -2.01 14.55 -34.85
N SER A 246 -1.88 13.26 -34.53
CA SER A 246 -1.75 12.78 -33.14
C SER A 246 -1.03 11.43 -33.11
N SER A 247 -0.44 11.11 -31.97
CA SER A 247 0.16 9.81 -31.71
C SER A 247 0.05 9.47 -30.23
N PHE A 248 0.10 8.18 -29.94
CA PHE A 248 0.08 7.66 -28.58
C PHE A 248 0.76 6.29 -28.51
N THR A 249 1.12 5.88 -27.29
CA THR A 249 1.82 4.62 -27.06
C THR A 249 1.10 3.79 -25.99
N LEU A 250 0.94 2.51 -26.27
CA LEU A 250 0.49 1.51 -25.31
C LEU A 250 1.72 0.73 -24.83
N TRP A 251 1.93 0.71 -23.52
CA TRP A 251 3.10 0.11 -22.89
C TRP A 251 2.69 -1.16 -22.15
N ALA A 252 3.40 -2.26 -22.37
CA ALA A 252 3.22 -3.50 -21.62
C ALA A 252 4.57 -3.91 -21.00
N PRO A 253 4.92 -3.35 -19.83
CA PRO A 253 6.16 -3.69 -19.13
C PRO A 253 6.11 -5.11 -18.55
N HIS A 254 7.20 -5.87 -18.73
CA HIS A 254 7.32 -7.24 -18.20
C HIS A 254 7.89 -7.21 -16.77
N PHE A 255 7.26 -6.43 -15.90
CA PHE A 255 7.47 -6.42 -14.46
C PHE A 255 6.19 -5.97 -13.75
N HIS A 256 6.11 -6.27 -12.45
CA HIS A 256 4.94 -5.98 -11.60
C HIS A 256 5.09 -4.61 -10.89
N PHE A 257 3.99 -3.99 -10.44
CA PHE A 257 3.99 -2.63 -9.89
C PHE A 257 4.04 -2.53 -8.36
N GLY A 258 3.25 -3.25 -7.57
CA GLY A 258 3.30 -3.14 -6.10
C GLY A 258 3.77 -4.40 -5.38
N PRO A 259 3.67 -4.46 -4.04
CA PRO A 259 2.37 -4.26 -3.39
C PRO A 259 2.26 -3.08 -2.41
N LEU A 260 3.26 -2.20 -2.37
CA LEU A 260 3.41 -1.24 -1.28
C LEU A 260 3.03 0.18 -1.70
N LYS A 261 1.73 0.52 -1.67
CA LYS A 261 1.20 1.91 -1.74
C LYS A 261 1.93 2.84 -2.72
N ASN A 262 2.97 3.53 -2.26
CA ASN A 262 3.75 4.51 -3.00
C ASN A 262 5.26 4.17 -3.11
N VAL A 263 5.65 2.92 -2.87
CA VAL A 263 7.04 2.42 -2.84
C VAL A 263 7.34 1.66 -4.12
N GLY A 264 8.60 1.69 -4.56
CA GLY A 264 9.02 0.93 -5.73
C GLY A 264 8.32 1.38 -7.01
N SER A 265 7.66 0.45 -7.67
CA SER A 265 6.91 0.66 -8.93
C SER A 265 5.41 0.84 -8.72
N SER A 266 4.93 1.03 -7.48
CA SER A 266 3.49 1.02 -7.18
C SER A 266 2.69 2.11 -7.91
N LEU A 267 3.37 3.20 -8.29
CA LEU A 267 2.84 4.34 -9.03
C LEU A 267 3.24 4.33 -10.52
N PHE A 268 3.87 3.26 -11.01
CA PHE A 268 4.49 3.22 -12.34
C PHE A 268 3.50 3.55 -13.47
N PRO A 269 2.27 2.99 -13.50
CA PRO A 269 1.31 3.27 -14.58
C PRO A 269 0.98 4.77 -14.71
N SER A 270 0.61 5.41 -13.61
CA SER A 270 0.24 6.83 -13.58
C SER A 270 1.45 7.74 -13.80
N LEU A 271 2.63 7.34 -13.30
CA LEU A 271 3.87 8.06 -13.47
C LEU A 271 4.32 8.06 -14.94
N LEU A 272 4.32 6.91 -15.61
CA LEU A 272 4.68 6.81 -17.03
C LEU A 272 3.73 7.64 -17.87
N LYS A 273 2.42 7.47 -17.70
CA LYS A 273 1.40 8.25 -18.41
C LYS A 273 1.64 9.76 -18.29
N ARG A 274 1.91 10.23 -17.07
CA ARG A 274 2.17 11.65 -16.79
C ARG A 274 3.48 12.14 -17.42
N ILE A 275 4.57 11.40 -17.31
CA ILE A 275 5.87 11.79 -17.85
C ILE A 275 5.83 11.76 -19.38
N ALA A 276 5.27 10.71 -19.99
CA ALA A 276 5.10 10.60 -21.44
C ALA A 276 4.32 11.80 -22.01
N TYR A 277 3.21 12.18 -21.38
CA TYR A 277 2.42 13.34 -21.80
C TYR A 277 3.22 14.64 -21.67
N ARG A 278 3.96 14.85 -20.58
CA ARG A 278 4.75 16.07 -20.36
C ARG A 278 5.96 16.18 -21.30
N THR A 279 6.62 15.06 -21.58
CA THR A 279 7.87 15.03 -22.35
C THR A 279 7.61 14.97 -23.85
N LEU A 280 6.62 14.18 -24.29
CA LEU A 280 6.36 13.92 -25.71
C LEU A 280 5.07 14.58 -26.22
N GLY A 281 4.21 15.11 -25.33
CA GLY A 281 2.87 15.58 -25.72
C GLY A 281 1.92 14.45 -26.14
N GLN A 282 2.28 13.20 -25.82
CA GLN A 282 1.57 12.00 -26.29
C GLN A 282 0.81 11.35 -25.13
N PRO A 283 -0.49 11.04 -25.30
CA PRO A 283 -1.21 10.17 -24.38
C PRO A 283 -0.59 8.77 -24.34
N ALA A 284 -0.73 8.09 -23.21
CA ALA A 284 -0.24 6.73 -23.04
C ALA A 284 -1.17 5.88 -22.18
N ILE A 285 -1.12 4.57 -22.42
CA ILE A 285 -1.69 3.52 -21.58
C ILE A 285 -0.55 2.65 -21.08
N VAL A 286 -0.66 2.14 -19.86
CA VAL A 286 0.21 1.09 -19.34
C VAL A 286 -0.68 -0.10 -19.00
N PHE A 287 -0.37 -1.26 -19.56
CA PHE A 287 -1.02 -2.53 -19.26
C PHE A 287 -0.27 -3.27 -18.14
N HIS A 288 -1.02 -3.98 -17.30
CA HIS A 288 -0.45 -5.01 -16.44
C HIS A 288 -0.11 -6.25 -17.29
N THR A 289 1.01 -6.92 -16.98
CA THR A 289 1.38 -8.17 -17.64
C THR A 289 1.67 -9.25 -16.61
N ALA A 290 1.42 -10.52 -16.97
CA ALA A 290 1.60 -11.68 -16.11
C ALA A 290 3.06 -11.85 -15.64
N LYS A 291 3.41 -11.19 -14.54
CA LYS A 291 4.74 -11.18 -13.93
C LYS A 291 4.64 -11.14 -12.42
N SER A 292 5.49 -11.91 -11.76
CA SER A 292 5.50 -11.95 -10.29
C SER A 292 6.10 -10.68 -9.66
N HIS A 293 5.73 -10.43 -8.40
CA HIS A 293 6.28 -9.35 -7.56
C HIS A 293 7.81 -9.39 -7.36
N VAL A 294 8.47 -10.49 -7.70
CA VAL A 294 9.95 -10.57 -7.71
C VAL A 294 10.54 -9.50 -8.64
N TYR A 295 9.81 -9.14 -9.70
CA TYR A 295 10.23 -8.19 -10.73
C TYR A 295 9.87 -6.73 -10.42
N ASN A 296 9.26 -6.42 -9.27
CA ASN A 296 9.00 -5.05 -8.86
C ASN A 296 10.26 -4.20 -8.91
N LEU A 297 10.17 -2.98 -9.46
CA LEU A 297 11.25 -2.02 -9.36
C LEU A 297 11.51 -1.63 -7.90
N SER A 298 12.79 -1.48 -7.55
CA SER A 298 13.23 -1.29 -6.17
C SER A 298 12.84 0.04 -5.55
N SER A 299 12.64 1.08 -6.36
CA SER A 299 12.29 2.42 -5.88
C SER A 299 11.51 3.26 -6.88
N ASN A 300 10.96 4.38 -6.39
CA ASN A 300 10.41 5.42 -7.24
C ASN A 300 11.48 6.09 -8.11
N HIS A 301 12.70 6.22 -7.60
CA HIS A 301 13.82 6.75 -8.36
C HIS A 301 14.11 5.84 -9.57
N GLU A 302 14.17 4.52 -9.34
CA GLU A 302 14.39 3.55 -10.39
C GLU A 302 13.23 3.52 -11.39
N SER A 303 11.98 3.62 -10.91
CA SER A 303 10.80 3.80 -11.77
C SER A 303 10.92 4.99 -12.70
N ARG A 304 11.33 6.17 -12.19
CA ARG A 304 11.55 7.37 -13.01
C ARG A 304 12.69 7.19 -14.00
N ARG A 305 13.79 6.57 -13.58
CA ARG A 305 14.93 6.29 -14.46
C ARG A 305 14.52 5.40 -15.63
N VAL A 306 13.84 4.29 -15.33
CA VAL A 306 13.29 3.36 -16.32
C VAL A 306 12.35 4.09 -17.27
N ILE A 307 11.41 4.90 -16.79
CA ILE A 307 10.51 5.67 -17.66
C ILE A 307 11.28 6.60 -18.59
N ASN A 308 12.25 7.35 -18.07
CA ASN A 308 13.04 8.26 -18.91
C ASN A 308 13.86 7.52 -19.98
N GLU A 309 14.41 6.36 -19.63
CA GLU A 309 15.10 5.47 -20.59
C GLU A 309 14.13 4.98 -21.66
N LEU A 310 12.95 4.49 -21.26
CA LEU A 310 11.88 4.01 -22.14
C LEU A 310 11.43 5.08 -23.16
N LEU A 311 11.25 6.32 -22.72
CA LEU A 311 10.86 7.43 -23.60
C LEU A 311 11.98 7.87 -24.57
N GLY A 312 13.22 7.46 -24.32
CA GLY A 312 14.36 7.70 -25.19
C GLY A 312 14.58 6.63 -26.26
N PHE A 313 13.90 5.48 -26.17
CA PHE A 313 14.02 4.44 -27.21
C PHE A 313 13.43 4.91 -28.54
N PRO A 314 13.99 4.44 -29.67
CA PRO A 314 13.41 4.71 -30.97
C PRO A 314 12.02 4.10 -31.10
N LEU A 315 11.13 4.86 -31.72
CA LEU A 315 9.80 4.37 -32.12
C LEU A 315 9.94 3.30 -33.22
N PRO A 316 8.98 2.38 -33.35
CA PRO A 316 9.02 1.37 -34.40
C PRO A 316 8.99 2.01 -35.80
N SER A 317 9.88 1.53 -36.68
CA SER A 317 9.96 1.95 -38.09
C SER A 317 8.85 1.31 -38.93
N ASP A 318 8.57 0.04 -38.67
CA ASP A 318 7.63 -0.77 -39.44
C ASP A 318 6.22 -0.63 -38.88
N LEU A 319 5.48 0.32 -39.45
CA LEU A 319 4.10 0.60 -39.06
C LEU A 319 3.12 -0.07 -40.05
N SER A 320 2.33 -1.02 -39.55
CA SER A 320 1.19 -1.59 -40.25
C SER A 320 0.08 -0.55 -40.40
N SER A 321 -0.58 -0.55 -41.56
CA SER A 321 -1.78 0.24 -41.80
C SER A 321 -3.08 -0.54 -41.58
N THR A 322 -2.97 -1.79 -41.11
CA THR A 322 -4.10 -2.70 -40.90
C THR A 322 -4.14 -3.24 -39.48
N ILE A 323 -5.36 -3.50 -39.00
CA ILE A 323 -5.64 -4.18 -37.72
C ILE A 323 -6.82 -5.14 -37.94
N SER A 324 -6.92 -6.18 -37.13
CA SER A 324 -8.08 -7.09 -37.12
C SER A 324 -9.25 -6.49 -36.35
N ARG A 325 -10.43 -7.11 -36.51
CA ARG A 325 -11.52 -6.99 -35.54
C ARG A 325 -11.07 -7.50 -34.16
N LEU A 326 -11.73 -7.05 -33.10
CA LEU A 326 -11.59 -7.69 -31.79
C LEU A 326 -12.14 -9.13 -31.88
N VAL A 327 -11.33 -10.09 -31.48
CA VAL A 327 -11.72 -11.48 -31.30
C VAL A 327 -11.95 -11.72 -29.82
N ARG A 328 -13.09 -12.29 -29.48
CA ARG A 328 -13.42 -12.71 -28.12
C ARG A 328 -13.72 -14.21 -28.14
N ILE A 329 -12.98 -14.97 -27.34
CA ILE A 329 -13.22 -16.39 -27.09
C ILE A 329 -13.42 -16.59 -25.60
N SER A 330 -14.48 -17.30 -25.23
CA SER A 330 -14.78 -17.62 -23.83
C SER A 330 -15.02 -19.13 -23.70
N HIS A 331 -14.52 -19.73 -22.63
CA HIS A 331 -14.73 -21.13 -22.27
C HIS A 331 -14.56 -21.29 -20.76
N GLY A 332 -15.52 -21.95 -20.12
CA GLY A 332 -15.59 -21.95 -18.65
C GLY A 332 -15.71 -20.52 -18.13
N GLY A 333 -14.95 -20.19 -17.08
CA GLY A 333 -14.84 -18.84 -16.54
C GLY A 333 -13.84 -17.94 -17.30
N ALA A 334 -13.04 -18.50 -18.21
CA ALA A 334 -11.98 -17.78 -18.91
C ALA A 334 -12.47 -17.04 -20.15
N THR A 335 -11.90 -15.87 -20.41
CA THR A 335 -12.14 -15.08 -21.62
C THR A 335 -10.84 -14.47 -22.14
N ALA A 336 -10.57 -14.69 -23.43
CA ALA A 336 -9.52 -14.06 -24.21
C ALA A 336 -10.12 -13.02 -25.17
N SER A 337 -9.63 -11.79 -25.10
CA SER A 337 -10.01 -10.66 -25.96
C SER A 337 -8.77 -10.11 -26.67
N ALA A 338 -8.70 -10.22 -28.00
CA ALA A 338 -7.48 -9.88 -28.73
C ALA A 338 -7.69 -9.25 -30.11
N CYS A 339 -6.69 -8.49 -30.54
CA CYS A 339 -6.57 -7.98 -31.91
C CYS A 339 -5.15 -8.20 -32.44
N ALA A 340 -5.03 -8.38 -33.76
CA ALA A 340 -3.76 -8.50 -34.46
C ALA A 340 -3.51 -7.30 -35.38
N PHE A 341 -2.26 -6.88 -35.48
CA PHE A 341 -1.79 -5.90 -36.47
C PHE A 341 -0.45 -6.37 -37.05
N GLY A 342 -0.40 -6.60 -38.36
CA GLY A 342 0.69 -7.38 -38.94
C GLY A 342 0.79 -8.75 -38.26
N ASP A 343 1.99 -9.14 -37.85
CA ASP A 343 2.26 -10.38 -37.12
C ASP A 343 2.40 -10.17 -35.60
N THR A 344 1.91 -9.05 -35.05
CA THR A 344 1.83 -8.81 -33.60
C THR A 344 0.40 -8.94 -33.09
N VAL A 345 0.23 -9.57 -31.92
CA VAL A 345 -1.04 -9.69 -31.22
C VAL A 345 -1.01 -8.93 -29.90
N LEU A 346 -2.09 -8.20 -29.61
CA LEU A 346 -2.42 -7.70 -28.27
C LEU A 346 -3.56 -8.55 -27.71
N LEU A 347 -3.29 -9.33 -26.66
CA LEU A 347 -4.19 -10.34 -26.10
C LEU A 347 -4.42 -10.06 -24.61
N ALA A 348 -5.65 -9.68 -24.23
CA ALA A 348 -6.06 -9.55 -22.85
C ALA A 348 -6.74 -10.85 -22.37
N LEU A 349 -6.30 -11.36 -21.23
CA LEU A 349 -6.89 -12.52 -20.56
C LEU A 349 -7.67 -12.07 -19.33
N SER A 350 -8.85 -12.64 -19.13
CA SER A 350 -9.70 -12.40 -17.97
C SER A 350 -10.35 -13.69 -17.48
N TYR A 351 -10.72 -13.73 -16.21
CA TYR A 351 -11.51 -14.80 -15.61
C TYR A 351 -12.71 -14.21 -14.85
N GLU A 352 -13.70 -15.02 -14.49
CA GLU A 352 -14.88 -14.56 -13.73
C GLU A 352 -14.48 -13.96 -12.36
N GLU A 353 -13.48 -14.54 -11.73
CA GLU A 353 -12.78 -14.00 -10.56
C GLU A 353 -11.28 -14.17 -10.76
N MET A 354 -10.51 -13.08 -10.64
CA MET A 354 -9.09 -13.07 -10.97
C MET A 354 -8.29 -12.07 -10.15
N GLU A 355 -7.04 -12.44 -9.92
CA GLU A 355 -5.95 -11.57 -9.49
C GLU A 355 -4.83 -11.71 -10.53
N ASP A 356 -3.61 -12.03 -10.13
CA ASP A 356 -2.48 -12.19 -11.05
C ASP A 356 -2.52 -13.52 -11.81
N ILE A 357 -2.45 -13.41 -13.14
CA ILE A 357 -2.22 -14.55 -14.02
C ILE A 357 -0.75 -15.01 -13.89
N PRO A 358 -0.49 -16.32 -13.70
CA PRO A 358 0.87 -16.84 -13.65
C PRO A 358 1.66 -16.59 -14.94
N GLU A 359 2.95 -16.28 -14.80
CA GLU A 359 3.84 -15.98 -15.91
C GLU A 359 3.95 -17.15 -16.92
N GLU A 360 3.76 -18.38 -16.44
CA GLU A 360 3.76 -19.61 -17.23
C GLU A 360 2.69 -19.59 -18.33
N ILE A 361 1.50 -19.05 -18.04
CA ILE A 361 0.41 -18.93 -19.03
C ILE A 361 0.83 -17.98 -20.16
N ALA A 362 1.36 -16.81 -19.80
CA ALA A 362 1.81 -15.84 -20.79
C ALA A 362 3.01 -16.34 -21.61
N LYS A 363 3.91 -17.15 -21.02
CA LYS A 363 4.99 -17.81 -21.76
C LYS A 363 4.45 -18.83 -22.77
N GLY A 364 3.57 -19.73 -22.33
CA GLY A 364 2.95 -20.73 -23.19
C GLY A 364 2.24 -20.11 -24.39
N LEU A 365 1.46 -19.04 -24.17
CA LEU A 365 0.75 -18.35 -25.25
C LEU A 365 1.68 -17.64 -26.25
N ARG A 366 2.81 -17.10 -25.78
CA ARG A 366 3.83 -16.54 -26.69
C ARG A 366 4.49 -17.63 -27.54
N GLU A 367 4.76 -18.80 -26.96
CA GLU A 367 5.31 -19.94 -27.69
C GLU A 367 4.33 -20.49 -28.73
N GLU A 368 3.05 -20.64 -28.36
CA GLU A 368 1.99 -21.04 -29.29
C GLU A 368 1.78 -20.01 -30.41
N GLY A 369 1.79 -18.71 -30.08
CA GLY A 369 1.71 -17.64 -31.07
C GLY A 369 2.85 -17.71 -32.09
N LYS A 370 4.08 -17.93 -31.64
CA LYS A 370 5.24 -18.11 -32.52
C LYS A 370 5.10 -19.31 -33.45
N LYS A 371 4.59 -20.45 -32.95
CA LYS A 371 4.31 -21.64 -33.78
C LYS A 371 3.26 -21.34 -34.87
N MET A 372 2.35 -20.41 -34.61
CA MET A 372 1.32 -19.97 -35.56
C MET A 372 1.80 -18.84 -36.50
N GLY A 373 3.07 -18.44 -36.41
CA GLY A 373 3.67 -17.44 -37.29
C GLY A 373 3.49 -15.99 -36.83
N PHE A 374 3.07 -15.73 -35.59
CA PHE A 374 3.16 -14.40 -35.01
C PHE A 374 4.60 -14.10 -34.56
N GLU A 375 5.07 -12.88 -34.82
CA GLU A 375 6.35 -12.40 -34.32
C GLU A 375 6.29 -12.13 -32.81
N GLU A 376 5.15 -11.60 -32.34
CA GLU A 376 4.95 -11.28 -30.92
C GLU A 376 3.49 -11.47 -30.46
N VAL A 377 3.33 -11.92 -29.20
CA VAL A 377 2.05 -11.95 -28.49
C VAL A 377 2.20 -11.20 -27.16
N ILE A 378 1.68 -9.99 -27.12
CA ILE A 378 1.62 -9.16 -25.93
C ILE A 378 0.46 -9.65 -25.08
N VAL A 379 0.77 -10.48 -24.08
CA VAL A 379 -0.21 -11.00 -23.12
C VAL A 379 -0.41 -9.99 -21.99
N VAL A 380 -1.62 -9.45 -21.92
CA VAL A 380 -2.09 -8.52 -20.90
C VAL A 380 -2.92 -9.28 -19.88
N ASP A 381 -2.59 -9.07 -18.61
CA ASP A 381 -3.44 -9.49 -17.50
C ASP A 381 -4.53 -8.43 -17.32
N ALA A 382 -5.79 -8.81 -17.51
CA ALA A 382 -6.88 -7.85 -17.40
C ALA A 382 -7.12 -7.40 -15.95
N HIS A 383 -6.85 -8.27 -14.97
CA HIS A 383 -6.93 -8.00 -13.53
C HIS A 383 -8.22 -7.24 -13.12
N ASN A 384 -9.37 -7.68 -13.66
CA ASN A 384 -10.58 -6.87 -13.77
C ASN A 384 -11.83 -7.43 -13.10
N SER A 385 -11.71 -8.44 -12.24
CA SER A 385 -12.88 -9.07 -11.64
C SER A 385 -12.54 -9.71 -10.30
N LEU A 386 -12.84 -9.02 -9.19
CA LEU A 386 -12.62 -9.54 -7.84
C LEU A 386 -13.78 -9.19 -6.90
N SER A 387 -14.36 -10.21 -6.25
CA SER A 387 -15.49 -10.04 -5.34
C SER A 387 -15.12 -10.37 -3.90
N GLY A 388 -14.29 -11.39 -3.70
CA GLY A 388 -13.88 -11.92 -2.41
C GLY A 388 -12.42 -11.67 -2.07
N MET A 389 -11.86 -12.51 -1.20
CA MET A 389 -10.42 -12.61 -1.01
C MET A 389 -9.82 -13.39 -2.19
N SER A 390 -8.62 -12.99 -2.62
CA SER A 390 -7.85 -13.72 -3.62
C SER A 390 -7.69 -15.19 -3.25
N GLU A 391 -8.10 -16.09 -4.13
CA GLU A 391 -7.63 -17.48 -4.17
C GLU A 391 -6.63 -17.63 -5.32
N GLU A 392 -5.62 -18.49 -5.13
CA GLU A 392 -4.72 -18.85 -6.23
C GLU A 392 -5.51 -19.66 -7.27
N PHE A 393 -5.26 -19.40 -8.55
CA PHE A 393 -5.89 -20.16 -9.63
C PHE A 393 -5.67 -21.66 -9.47
N LYS A 394 -6.74 -22.43 -9.61
CA LYS A 394 -6.69 -23.89 -9.71
C LYS A 394 -6.14 -24.30 -11.06
N GLN A 395 -5.62 -25.53 -11.13
CA GLN A 395 -5.01 -26.06 -12.35
C GLN A 395 -5.99 -26.06 -13.53
N GLU A 396 -7.26 -26.38 -13.29
CA GLU A 396 -8.31 -26.36 -14.32
C GLU A 396 -8.55 -24.95 -14.87
N GLU A 397 -8.54 -23.93 -14.00
CA GLU A 397 -8.75 -22.52 -14.38
C GLU A 397 -7.57 -22.00 -15.22
N LEU A 398 -6.35 -22.43 -14.91
CA LEU A 398 -5.14 -22.16 -15.70
C LEU A 398 -5.21 -22.81 -17.09
N GLU A 399 -5.72 -24.04 -17.17
CA GLU A 399 -5.92 -24.75 -18.44
C GLU A 399 -6.99 -24.06 -19.30
N GLU A 400 -8.07 -23.57 -18.69
CA GLU A 400 -9.10 -22.78 -19.37
C GLU A 400 -8.53 -21.47 -19.95
N LEU A 401 -7.75 -20.72 -19.16
CA LEU A 401 -7.07 -19.49 -19.59
C LEU A 401 -6.13 -19.74 -20.78
N HIS A 402 -5.31 -20.79 -20.69
CA HIS A 402 -4.42 -21.18 -21.79
C HIS A 402 -5.22 -21.59 -23.03
N PHE A 403 -6.28 -22.39 -22.85
CA PHE A 403 -7.14 -22.84 -23.95
C PHE A 403 -7.77 -21.67 -24.70
N VAL A 404 -8.45 -20.74 -24.01
CA VAL A 404 -9.09 -19.59 -24.67
C VAL A 404 -8.07 -18.71 -25.39
N GLY A 405 -6.87 -18.54 -24.82
CA GLY A 405 -5.78 -17.80 -25.45
C GLY A 405 -5.33 -18.44 -26.76
N VAL A 406 -5.08 -19.76 -26.76
CA VAL A 406 -4.69 -20.51 -27.97
C VAL A 406 -5.79 -20.46 -29.04
N GLN A 407 -7.06 -20.64 -28.68
CA GLN A 407 -8.16 -20.56 -29.64
C GLN A 407 -8.30 -19.15 -30.22
N CYS A 408 -8.08 -18.12 -29.40
CA CYS A 408 -8.11 -16.73 -29.85
C CYS A 408 -6.99 -16.45 -30.86
N LEU A 409 -5.77 -16.95 -30.62
CA LEU A 409 -4.65 -16.84 -31.55
C LEU A 409 -4.93 -17.54 -32.89
N LYS A 410 -5.49 -18.75 -32.86
CA LYS A 410 -5.91 -19.48 -34.07
C LYS A 410 -6.94 -18.67 -34.88
N SER A 411 -7.98 -18.18 -34.21
CA SER A 411 -9.01 -17.36 -34.85
C SER A 411 -8.45 -16.07 -35.45
N LEU A 412 -7.48 -15.43 -34.80
CA LEU A 412 -6.84 -14.21 -35.31
C LEU A 412 -6.04 -14.46 -36.60
N ARG A 413 -5.40 -15.62 -36.76
CA ARG A 413 -4.68 -15.95 -38.00
C ARG A 413 -5.60 -16.10 -39.21
N GLU A 414 -6.83 -16.56 -38.99
CA GLU A 414 -7.83 -16.77 -40.05
C GLU A 414 -8.59 -15.48 -40.39
N LYS A 415 -8.64 -14.51 -39.47
CA LYS A 415 -9.43 -13.29 -39.66
C LYS A 415 -8.68 -12.24 -40.49
N PRO A 416 -9.38 -11.54 -41.40
CA PRO A 416 -8.78 -10.48 -42.19
C PRO A 416 -8.42 -9.28 -41.32
N GLN A 417 -7.31 -8.62 -41.68
CA GLN A 417 -6.95 -7.29 -41.20
C GLN A 417 -7.31 -6.25 -42.25
N GLY A 418 -7.74 -5.07 -41.82
CA GLY A 418 -8.17 -4.00 -42.71
C GLY A 418 -7.67 -2.63 -42.28
N PRO A 419 -7.69 -1.63 -43.19
CA PRO A 419 -7.39 -0.25 -42.84
C PRO A 419 -8.28 0.24 -41.70
N PHE A 420 -7.70 0.98 -40.77
CA PHE A 420 -8.37 1.34 -39.53
C PHE A 420 -8.19 2.80 -39.14
N GLU A 421 -9.07 3.22 -38.24
CA GLU A 421 -8.99 4.48 -37.53
C GLU A 421 -8.77 4.21 -36.05
N ALA A 422 -7.97 5.02 -35.36
CA ALA A 422 -7.74 4.86 -33.93
C ALA A 422 -7.72 6.20 -33.17
N ALA A 423 -8.02 6.12 -31.89
CA ALA A 423 -7.96 7.22 -30.94
C ALA A 423 -7.61 6.70 -29.54
N LEU A 424 -6.95 7.56 -28.76
CA LEU A 424 -6.75 7.36 -27.33
C LEU A 424 -7.23 8.60 -26.59
N VAL A 425 -8.21 8.42 -25.71
CA VAL A 425 -8.74 9.48 -24.84
C VAL A 425 -8.57 9.05 -23.40
N SER A 426 -8.17 9.99 -22.53
CA SER A 426 -8.08 9.77 -21.10
C SER A 426 -8.94 10.78 -20.35
N SER A 427 -9.52 10.35 -19.24
CA SER A 427 -10.30 11.18 -18.34
C SER A 427 -10.05 10.79 -16.88
N LYS A 428 -10.33 11.72 -15.97
CA LYS A 428 -10.45 11.41 -14.55
C LYS A 428 -11.90 11.66 -14.15
N PRO A 429 -12.63 10.65 -13.67
CA PRO A 429 -13.96 10.87 -13.12
C PRO A 429 -13.89 11.90 -11.97
N VAL A 430 -14.82 12.84 -11.95
CA VAL A 430 -14.80 13.95 -10.97
C VAL A 430 -15.08 13.45 -9.54
N ASP A 431 -15.96 12.46 -9.42
CA ASP A 431 -16.46 11.99 -8.12
C ASP A 431 -15.79 10.69 -7.64
N MET A 432 -14.65 10.31 -8.22
CA MET A 432 -13.89 9.15 -7.75
C MET A 432 -12.42 9.47 -7.57
N GLY A 433 -11.90 9.04 -6.44
CA GLY A 433 -10.49 9.18 -6.09
C GLY A 433 -9.88 7.91 -5.53
N ILE A 434 -8.73 8.10 -4.89
CA ILE A 434 -7.94 7.02 -4.31
C ILE A 434 -8.73 6.20 -3.28
N ASP A 435 -9.61 6.87 -2.52
CA ASP A 435 -10.42 6.23 -1.48
C ASP A 435 -11.55 5.33 -2.04
N ASP A 436 -11.89 5.49 -3.32
CA ASP A 436 -12.86 4.71 -4.08
C ASP A 436 -12.20 3.58 -4.90
N GLY A 437 -10.88 3.45 -4.83
CA GLY A 437 -10.10 2.49 -5.63
C GLY A 437 -9.68 3.01 -7.00
N MET A 438 -9.83 4.32 -7.28
CA MET A 438 -9.35 4.96 -8.51
C MET A 438 -7.99 5.65 -8.29
N GLY A 439 -6.95 5.11 -8.92
CA GLY A 439 -5.61 5.67 -8.95
C GLY A 439 -5.50 6.97 -9.76
N SER A 440 -4.36 7.63 -9.65
CA SER A 440 -4.13 8.95 -10.24
C SER A 440 -4.02 8.94 -11.76
N GLY A 441 -3.93 7.79 -12.41
CA GLY A 441 -3.98 7.59 -13.86
C GLY A 441 -5.38 7.74 -14.46
N GLY A 442 -6.45 7.59 -13.67
CA GLY A 442 -7.84 7.69 -14.14
C GLY A 442 -8.22 6.61 -15.16
N VAL A 443 -9.10 6.95 -16.09
CA VAL A 443 -9.55 6.04 -17.15
C VAL A 443 -8.91 6.43 -18.49
N ALA A 444 -8.58 5.44 -19.31
CA ALA A 444 -8.13 5.61 -20.68
C ALA A 444 -8.89 4.65 -21.61
N VAL A 445 -9.32 5.15 -22.76
CA VAL A 445 -10.04 4.39 -23.78
C VAL A 445 -9.20 4.39 -25.05
N PHE A 446 -8.57 3.25 -25.34
CA PHE A 446 -8.00 2.99 -26.66
C PHE A 446 -9.11 2.43 -27.53
N MET A 447 -9.49 3.16 -28.58
CA MET A 447 -10.55 2.78 -29.50
C MET A 447 -9.99 2.65 -30.91
N TRP A 448 -10.42 1.61 -31.62
CA TRP A 448 -10.18 1.49 -33.04
C TRP A 448 -11.47 1.14 -33.79
N LYS A 449 -11.52 1.52 -35.06
CA LYS A 449 -12.60 1.20 -35.97
C LYS A 449 -12.04 0.55 -37.21
N VAL A 450 -12.57 -0.62 -37.54
CA VAL A 450 -12.17 -1.39 -38.73
C VAL A 450 -13.40 -2.11 -39.28
N PHE A 451 -13.53 -2.20 -40.60
CA PHE A 451 -14.70 -2.79 -41.27
C PHE A 451 -16.05 -2.18 -40.85
N GLY A 452 -16.06 -0.89 -40.46
CA GLY A 452 -17.26 -0.18 -40.04
C GLY A 452 -17.64 -0.34 -38.56
N GLU A 453 -17.05 -1.29 -37.85
CA GLU A 453 -17.34 -1.62 -36.46
C GLU A 453 -16.32 -0.98 -35.51
N LYS A 454 -16.74 -0.65 -34.28
CA LYS A 454 -15.91 -0.01 -33.26
C LYS A 454 -15.55 -1.00 -32.16
N TYR A 455 -14.30 -0.94 -31.74
CA TYR A 455 -13.74 -1.78 -30.70
C TYR A 455 -12.96 -0.94 -29.68
N ALA A 456 -12.89 -1.38 -28.43
CA ALA A 456 -12.13 -0.65 -27.41
C ALA A 456 -11.47 -1.53 -26.35
N PHE A 457 -10.31 -1.09 -25.88
CA PHE A 457 -9.78 -1.44 -24.57
C PHE A 457 -9.96 -0.27 -23.62
N VAL A 458 -10.74 -0.49 -22.56
CA VAL A 458 -10.98 0.48 -21.49
C VAL A 458 -10.05 0.15 -20.33
N VAL A 459 -9.01 0.96 -20.15
CA VAL A 459 -8.02 0.77 -19.09
C VAL A 459 -8.32 1.71 -17.93
N MET A 460 -8.52 1.15 -16.75
CA MET A 460 -8.77 1.89 -15.52
C MET A 460 -7.54 1.81 -14.62
N ASP A 461 -7.04 2.95 -14.17
CA ASP A 461 -5.97 2.98 -13.17
C ASP A 461 -6.57 2.61 -11.81
N ALA A 462 -6.70 1.32 -11.57
CA ALA A 462 -7.17 0.71 -10.32
C ALA A 462 -6.31 -0.52 -10.04
N ASN A 463 -6.35 -1.01 -8.80
CA ASN A 463 -5.73 -2.31 -8.51
C ASN A 463 -6.55 -3.39 -9.21
N ASN A 464 -7.78 -3.64 -8.74
CA ASN A 464 -8.73 -4.58 -9.34
C ASN A 464 -10.12 -3.93 -9.47
N LEU A 465 -11.05 -4.62 -10.13
CA LEU A 465 -12.40 -4.15 -10.44
C LEU A 465 -13.45 -5.14 -9.95
N SER A 466 -14.56 -4.65 -9.42
CA SER A 466 -15.66 -5.52 -9.00
C SER A 466 -16.34 -6.16 -10.22
N PRO A 467 -16.77 -7.44 -10.16
CA PRO A 467 -17.46 -8.08 -11.27
C PRO A 467 -18.70 -7.30 -11.71
N GLY A 468 -19.46 -6.77 -10.74
CA GLY A 468 -20.64 -5.94 -11.00
C GLY A 468 -20.33 -4.69 -11.82
N LEU A 469 -19.24 -3.97 -11.50
CA LEU A 469 -18.83 -2.80 -12.29
C LEU A 469 -18.32 -3.21 -13.67
N ARG A 470 -17.53 -4.28 -13.77
CA ARG A 470 -17.07 -4.82 -15.06
C ARG A 470 -18.25 -5.10 -15.99
N HIS A 471 -19.26 -5.84 -15.51
CA HIS A 471 -20.44 -6.17 -16.31
C HIS A 471 -21.23 -4.92 -16.74
N ARG A 472 -21.44 -3.95 -15.83
CA ARG A 472 -22.13 -2.70 -16.16
C ARG A 472 -21.38 -1.91 -17.23
N VAL A 473 -20.07 -1.77 -17.10
CA VAL A 473 -19.24 -1.07 -18.10
C VAL A 473 -19.33 -1.74 -19.46
N LEU A 474 -19.12 -3.07 -19.54
CA LEU A 474 -19.23 -3.79 -20.80
C LEU A 474 -20.64 -3.69 -21.42
N ALA A 475 -21.70 -3.69 -20.60
CA ALA A 475 -23.07 -3.51 -21.07
C ALA A 475 -23.31 -2.10 -21.64
N GLU A 476 -22.80 -1.04 -20.98
CA GLU A 476 -22.87 0.34 -21.47
C GLU A 476 -22.16 0.49 -22.83
N LEU A 477 -20.94 -0.06 -22.98
CA LEU A 477 -20.22 0.00 -24.26
C LEU A 477 -20.91 -0.78 -25.37
N ARG A 478 -21.51 -1.96 -25.07
CA ARG A 478 -22.35 -2.68 -26.04
C ARG A 478 -23.56 -1.87 -26.47
N GLY A 479 -24.20 -1.14 -25.57
CA GLY A 479 -25.28 -0.20 -25.88
C GLY A 479 -24.87 0.93 -26.83
N LEU A 480 -23.58 1.27 -26.88
CA LEU A 480 -22.98 2.21 -27.83
C LEU A 480 -22.47 1.55 -29.13
N GLN A 481 -22.74 0.26 -29.32
CA GLN A 481 -22.21 -0.56 -30.43
C GLN A 481 -20.67 -0.59 -30.45
N ILE A 482 -20.07 -0.68 -29.27
CA ILE A 482 -18.62 -0.81 -29.07
C ILE A 482 -18.32 -2.15 -28.41
N GLU A 483 -17.75 -3.07 -29.17
CA GLU A 483 -17.23 -4.33 -28.63
C GLU A 483 -15.94 -4.05 -27.85
N SER A 484 -15.84 -4.46 -26.60
CA SER A 484 -14.76 -3.98 -25.73
C SER A 484 -14.35 -4.95 -24.65
N GLU A 485 -13.14 -4.78 -24.09
CA GLU A 485 -12.70 -5.39 -22.84
C GLU A 485 -12.28 -4.29 -21.85
N VAL A 486 -12.50 -4.55 -20.56
CA VAL A 486 -12.08 -3.65 -19.47
C VAL A 486 -10.82 -4.24 -18.85
N ILE A 487 -9.83 -3.41 -18.55
CA ILE A 487 -8.54 -3.83 -18.02
C ILE A 487 -8.19 -2.87 -16.88
N THR A 488 -7.60 -3.35 -15.80
CA THR A 488 -6.99 -2.47 -14.79
C THR A 488 -5.48 -2.39 -15.00
N THR A 489 -4.83 -1.40 -14.38
CA THR A 489 -3.38 -1.24 -14.43
C THR A 489 -2.66 -2.02 -13.34
N ASP A 490 -3.39 -2.66 -12.41
CA ASP A 490 -2.84 -3.15 -11.15
C ASP A 490 -2.04 -2.06 -10.38
N THR A 491 -2.57 -0.83 -10.36
CA THR A 491 -1.93 0.23 -9.58
C THR A 491 -2.08 -0.05 -8.09
N HIS A 492 -0.96 -0.02 -7.37
CA HIS A 492 -0.96 -0.15 -5.92
C HIS A 492 -1.06 1.20 -5.20
N GLU A 493 -1.22 2.32 -5.91
CA GLU A 493 -1.46 3.65 -5.33
C GLU A 493 -2.62 3.69 -4.32
N VAL A 494 -3.62 2.85 -4.56
CA VAL A 494 -4.86 2.69 -3.79
C VAL A 494 -4.72 1.73 -2.60
N THR A 495 -3.55 1.08 -2.46
CA THR A 495 -3.26 0.12 -1.38
C THR A 495 -2.98 0.84 -0.06
N ALA A 496 -3.41 0.25 1.06
CA ALA A 496 -3.20 0.73 2.42
C ALA A 496 -3.71 2.16 2.69
N ARG A 497 -4.71 2.60 1.92
CA ARG A 497 -5.38 3.91 2.06
C ARG A 497 -6.51 3.86 3.09
N ARG A 498 -7.20 2.72 3.16
CA ARG A 498 -8.24 2.42 4.14
C ARG A 498 -7.93 1.10 4.83
N VAL A 499 -8.40 0.96 6.07
CA VAL A 499 -8.31 -0.31 6.81
C VAL A 499 -9.44 -1.20 6.31
N VAL A 500 -9.14 -2.00 5.29
CA VAL A 500 -10.04 -2.99 4.70
C VAL A 500 -9.39 -4.35 4.75
N ALA A 501 -10.20 -5.41 4.85
CA ALA A 501 -9.72 -6.78 5.03
C ALA A 501 -8.69 -7.19 3.96
N ARG A 502 -8.88 -6.73 2.72
CA ARG A 502 -8.01 -6.99 1.57
C ARG A 502 -6.85 -6.01 1.40
N GLY A 503 -6.71 -5.02 2.29
CA GLY A 503 -5.66 -4.01 2.19
C GLY A 503 -5.84 -2.93 1.12
N TYR A 504 -6.74 -3.11 0.14
CA TYR A 504 -7.13 -2.10 -0.84
C TYR A 504 -8.63 -2.18 -1.16
N VAL A 505 -9.19 -1.08 -1.69
CA VAL A 505 -10.58 -1.00 -2.13
C VAL A 505 -10.65 -1.41 -3.60
N VAL A 506 -11.49 -2.40 -3.92
CA VAL A 506 -11.76 -2.81 -5.30
C VAL A 506 -12.66 -1.77 -5.95
N LEU A 507 -12.33 -1.33 -7.16
CA LEU A 507 -13.12 -0.29 -7.82
C LEU A 507 -14.56 -0.78 -8.07
N GLY A 508 -15.54 0.00 -7.59
CA GLY A 508 -16.97 -0.32 -7.69
C GLY A 508 -17.55 -1.16 -6.56
N GLU A 509 -16.75 -1.58 -5.57
CA GLU A 509 -17.23 -2.33 -4.40
C GLU A 509 -18.09 -1.48 -3.46
N THR A 510 -17.72 -0.22 -3.22
CA THR A 510 -18.44 0.69 -2.31
C THR A 510 -19.67 1.33 -2.96
N GLY A 511 -20.14 0.77 -4.06
CA GLY A 511 -21.19 1.33 -4.92
C GLY A 511 -20.62 2.00 -6.17
N ILE A 512 -21.44 2.01 -7.22
CA ILE A 512 -21.09 2.60 -8.51
C ILE A 512 -21.92 3.88 -8.63
N ASN A 513 -21.24 5.02 -8.71
CA ASN A 513 -21.91 6.28 -8.94
C ASN A 513 -22.33 6.36 -10.42
N ASP A 514 -23.59 6.69 -10.71
CA ASP A 514 -24.05 6.87 -12.09
C ASP A 514 -23.24 7.98 -12.82
N SER A 515 -22.67 8.91 -12.05
CA SER A 515 -21.73 9.91 -12.58
C SER A 515 -20.46 9.29 -13.18
N PHE A 516 -19.97 8.16 -12.65
CA PHE A 516 -18.84 7.44 -13.24
C PHE A 516 -19.19 6.88 -14.61
N LEU A 517 -20.32 6.17 -14.72
CA LEU A 517 -20.76 5.60 -15.99
C LEU A 517 -21.04 6.70 -17.02
N LEU A 518 -21.59 7.84 -16.59
CA LEU A 518 -21.77 9.00 -17.46
C LEU A 518 -20.43 9.57 -17.94
N SER A 519 -19.44 9.71 -17.05
CA SER A 519 -18.09 10.16 -17.40
C SER A 519 -17.41 9.18 -18.36
N LEU A 520 -17.57 7.88 -18.15
CA LEU A 520 -17.05 6.85 -19.04
C LEU A 520 -17.72 6.92 -20.42
N ARG A 521 -19.05 7.02 -20.46
CA ARG A 521 -19.83 7.20 -21.70
C ARG A 521 -19.35 8.41 -22.49
N PHE A 522 -19.18 9.55 -21.82
CA PHE A 522 -18.63 10.75 -22.43
C PHE A 522 -17.21 10.52 -23.00
N THR A 523 -16.36 9.83 -22.24
CA THR A 523 -14.99 9.48 -22.68
C THR A 523 -15.01 8.60 -23.92
N CYS A 524 -15.89 7.60 -23.97
CA CYS A 524 -16.07 6.72 -25.14
C CYS A 524 -16.62 7.48 -26.35
N CYS A 525 -17.60 8.37 -26.17
CA CYS A 525 -18.11 9.22 -27.24
C CYS A 525 -17.02 10.16 -27.80
N LEU A 526 -16.21 10.75 -26.91
CA LEU A 526 -15.08 11.58 -27.31
C LEU A 526 -14.05 10.77 -28.10
N ALA A 527 -13.72 9.55 -27.65
CA ALA A 527 -12.83 8.64 -28.38
C ALA A 527 -13.38 8.30 -29.77
N ALA A 528 -14.67 7.98 -29.87
CA ALA A 528 -15.34 7.68 -31.14
C ALA A 528 -15.32 8.88 -32.11
N SER A 529 -15.51 10.10 -31.60
CA SER A 529 -15.42 11.33 -32.41
C SER A 529 -13.98 11.70 -32.80
N SER A 530 -12.99 11.15 -32.10
CA SER A 530 -11.57 11.43 -32.32
C SER A 530 -10.87 10.39 -33.21
N LEU A 531 -11.60 9.40 -33.71
CA LEU A 531 -11.08 8.37 -34.61
C LEU A 531 -10.52 9.01 -35.89
N LYS A 532 -9.28 8.67 -36.21
CA LYS A 532 -8.61 9.12 -37.44
C LYS A 532 -7.86 7.96 -38.05
N LYS A 533 -7.67 7.96 -39.36
CA LYS A 533 -6.83 6.97 -40.06
C LYS A 533 -5.45 6.87 -39.39
N SER A 534 -5.04 5.64 -39.10
CA SER A 534 -3.86 5.37 -38.28
C SER A 534 -2.92 4.33 -38.90
N LYS A 535 -1.71 4.30 -38.39
CA LYS A 535 -0.76 3.19 -38.51
C LYS A 535 -0.33 2.76 -37.12
N ILE A 536 0.00 1.49 -36.95
CA ILE A 536 0.37 0.88 -35.67
C ILE A 536 1.63 0.04 -35.88
N GLY A 537 2.54 0.08 -34.93
CA GLY A 537 3.75 -0.75 -34.94
C GLY A 537 4.14 -1.17 -33.55
N HIS A 538 4.96 -2.20 -33.47
CA HIS A 538 5.47 -2.78 -32.23
C HIS A 538 7.00 -2.70 -32.21
N THR A 539 7.55 -2.46 -31.03
CA THR A 539 8.96 -2.66 -30.75
C THR A 539 9.13 -3.16 -29.32
N LYS A 540 10.26 -3.80 -29.05
CA LYS A 540 10.67 -4.19 -27.70
C LYS A 540 11.82 -3.31 -27.23
N SER A 541 11.69 -2.83 -26.01
CA SER A 541 12.78 -2.17 -25.31
C SER A 541 13.27 -3.04 -24.17
N VAL A 542 14.59 -3.11 -24.04
CA VAL A 542 15.26 -3.78 -22.93
C VAL A 542 15.94 -2.71 -22.10
N VAL A 543 15.54 -2.60 -20.84
CA VAL A 543 16.10 -1.64 -19.89
C VAL A 543 16.76 -2.40 -18.75
N SER A 544 17.92 -1.95 -18.32
CA SER A 544 18.55 -2.51 -17.12
C SER A 544 18.00 -1.81 -15.89
N ALA A 545 17.47 -2.54 -14.91
CA ALA A 545 16.86 -1.98 -13.72
C ALA A 545 17.11 -2.82 -12.47
N HIS A 546 17.03 -2.18 -11.31
CA HIS A 546 17.05 -2.83 -10.00
C HIS A 546 15.65 -3.28 -9.62
N ILE A 547 15.52 -4.57 -9.36
CA ILE A 547 14.27 -5.18 -8.89
C ILE A 547 14.40 -5.68 -7.45
N PHE A 548 13.29 -5.87 -6.76
CA PHE A 548 13.26 -6.46 -5.42
C PHE A 548 14.00 -7.79 -5.34
N GLY A 549 13.82 -8.66 -6.33
CA GLY A 549 14.35 -10.02 -6.28
C GLY A 549 13.71 -10.84 -5.15
N ARG A 550 14.23 -12.06 -4.95
CA ARG A 550 13.74 -12.93 -3.86
C ARG A 550 14.05 -12.33 -2.49
N ASP A 551 15.22 -11.74 -2.33
CA ASP A 551 15.67 -11.18 -1.04
C ASP A 551 14.81 -9.99 -0.59
N GLY A 552 14.38 -9.14 -1.53
CA GLY A 552 13.41 -8.07 -1.27
C GLY A 552 12.06 -8.61 -0.79
N LEU A 553 11.56 -9.66 -1.43
CA LEU A 553 10.29 -10.29 -1.05
C LEU A 553 10.39 -11.02 0.30
N THR A 554 11.49 -11.70 0.57
CA THR A 554 11.74 -12.34 1.87
C THR A 554 11.88 -11.30 2.97
N THR A 555 12.51 -10.16 2.70
CA THR A 555 12.57 -9.03 3.64
C THR A 555 11.18 -8.52 4.00
N LEU A 556 10.31 -8.32 3.00
CA LEU A 556 8.92 -7.92 3.20
C LEU A 556 8.17 -8.91 4.11
N THR A 557 8.35 -10.21 3.83
CA THR A 557 7.70 -11.28 4.59
C THR A 557 8.25 -11.40 6.01
N THR A 558 9.57 -11.31 6.19
CA THR A 558 10.23 -11.35 7.50
C THR A 558 9.85 -10.15 8.37
N LEU A 559 9.71 -8.95 7.80
CA LEU A 559 9.16 -7.80 8.50
C LEU A 559 7.73 -8.04 8.95
N THR A 560 6.86 -8.43 8.02
CA THR A 560 5.43 -8.48 8.29
C THR A 560 5.06 -9.63 9.23
N GLU A 561 5.56 -10.84 9.02
CA GLU A 561 5.18 -11.99 9.85
C GLU A 561 6.05 -12.14 11.09
N LYS A 562 7.37 -12.27 10.90
CA LYS A 562 8.28 -12.66 11.99
C LYS A 562 8.48 -11.51 12.97
N ALA A 563 8.69 -10.29 12.48
CA ALA A 563 8.97 -9.16 13.36
C ALA A 563 7.73 -8.75 14.18
N PHE A 564 6.55 -8.62 13.55
CA PHE A 564 5.32 -8.29 14.28
C PHE A 564 4.89 -9.39 15.25
N SER A 565 4.93 -10.67 14.85
CA SER A 565 4.54 -11.78 15.72
C SER A 565 5.46 -11.87 16.95
N ARG A 566 6.78 -11.78 16.75
CA ARG A 566 7.75 -11.81 17.85
C ARG A 566 7.67 -10.56 18.72
N ALA A 567 7.48 -9.38 18.15
CA ALA A 567 7.27 -8.16 18.93
C ALA A 567 6.04 -8.29 19.82
N ARG A 568 4.93 -8.82 19.29
CA ARG A 568 3.72 -9.07 20.08
C ARG A 568 3.97 -10.08 21.21
N ALA A 569 4.61 -11.21 20.92
CA ALA A 569 4.94 -12.21 21.93
C ALA A 569 5.85 -11.65 23.03
N TYR A 570 6.89 -10.90 22.65
CA TYR A 570 7.78 -10.23 23.60
C TYR A 570 7.01 -9.22 24.45
N ALA A 571 6.10 -8.43 23.88
CA ALA A 571 5.28 -7.50 24.65
C ALA A 571 4.45 -8.25 25.72
N PHE A 572 3.74 -9.32 25.35
CA PHE A 572 2.96 -10.12 26.30
C PHE A 572 3.81 -10.72 27.42
N ILE A 573 4.95 -11.31 27.09
CA ILE A 573 5.84 -11.93 28.08
C ILE A 573 6.41 -10.88 29.02
N HIS A 574 7.00 -9.80 28.50
CA HIS A 574 7.73 -8.83 29.31
C HIS A 574 6.79 -7.98 30.17
N TYR A 575 5.67 -7.50 29.61
CA TYR A 575 4.70 -6.72 30.39
C TYR A 575 3.86 -7.60 31.32
N GLY A 576 3.59 -8.85 30.94
CA GLY A 576 2.96 -9.83 31.84
C GLY A 576 3.84 -10.15 33.05
N LEU A 577 5.13 -10.44 32.84
CA LEU A 577 6.09 -10.64 33.91
C LEU A 577 6.29 -9.36 34.76
N ALA A 578 6.36 -8.19 34.12
CA ALA A 578 6.47 -6.92 34.85
C ALA A 578 5.27 -6.69 35.78
N LEU A 579 4.06 -7.00 35.31
CA LEU A 579 2.84 -6.89 36.11
C LEU A 579 2.85 -7.90 37.27
N LEU A 580 3.13 -9.18 37.00
CA LEU A 580 3.20 -10.22 38.04
C LEU A 580 4.25 -9.91 39.10
N SER A 581 5.45 -9.50 38.69
CA SER A 581 6.53 -9.09 39.60
C SER A 581 6.14 -7.86 40.41
N SER A 582 5.40 -6.91 39.82
CA SER A 582 4.91 -5.74 40.56
C SER A 582 3.86 -6.14 41.60
N LEU A 583 2.92 -7.03 41.23
CA LEU A 583 1.88 -7.51 42.15
C LEU A 583 2.44 -8.37 43.29
N PHE A 584 3.54 -9.09 43.06
CA PHE A 584 4.22 -9.85 44.11
C PHE A 584 4.77 -8.93 45.22
N LEU A 585 5.04 -7.65 44.94
CA LEU A 585 5.47 -6.68 45.95
C LEU A 585 4.35 -6.27 46.93
N LEU A 586 3.11 -6.68 46.67
CA LEU A 586 1.96 -6.49 47.56
C LEU A 586 1.74 -7.67 48.52
N LEU A 587 2.40 -8.81 48.28
CA LEU A 587 2.39 -10.00 49.15
C LEU A 587 3.52 -9.89 50.16
#